data_AF-A0A194XQM2-F1
#
_entry.id   AF-A0A194XQM2-F1
#
_cell.length_a   1.000
_cell.length_b   1.000
_cell.length_c   1.000
_cell.angle_alpha   90.00
_cell.angle_beta   90.00
_cell.angle_gamma   90.00
#
_symmetry.space_group_name_H-M   'P 1'
#
loop_
_entity.id
_entity.type
_entity.pdbx_description
1 polymer ?
#
loop_
_entity_poly.entity_id
_entity_poly.type
_entity_poly.pdbx_seq_one_letter_code
_entity_poly.pdbx_strand_id
1 'polypeptide(L)'
;MRDGKFTPEFDAFVKEKLDKWHVPGMSIAVIQGDDVCAKGYGFARLPDEPVRPETLFNCASMTKAFTATATSLLVDDKNHPDVKWDTPMSHLIGDDFVLSDGRYTAEVTIEDMLSHRSGLPDCDDACYGIYAKNPDNTKSIVRKLRHIPLVSPLRTTYNYCNVGYTVVAHMIERLTGQWFGDFLREKIWEPLGMKNTYYGLDDLRKRRGTDDLAKSYRWDKIEEKNEEMPWCDQPEGSGCGEVFSNVLDYAAFLKCMMKKSGPISEEGHKELVAPRIITSPGEEPMPFMAHRLYALGWEIENFHGERTVGHDGAVTGFACKMLYIPRLNWGMVAFGNKDFANDAIDGIAWGLVDDLMGIPEEQRFDWDEDAQRIWDKYEPKTREQLFPKIPDPPIPLSRPLSEYAGVYNHPGFGDMVVELKDGKLQVDATDRTWRFMHYLDHVSGDFFFVDRVEVPSKETGTGKAQFRINADGRVIAFGMDLIAGMEDEKEPIWFERGDLHEGKDEGGSG
;
A
#
# COMPACT_ATOMS: atom_id res chain seq x y z
N MET A 1 -11.97 18.14 23.03
CA MET A 1 -10.88 18.38 24.01
C MET A 1 -11.37 19.33 25.10
N ARG A 2 -10.96 19.13 26.35
CA ARG A 2 -11.20 20.07 27.46
C ARG A 2 -9.87 20.33 28.16
N ASP A 3 -9.47 21.59 28.27
CA ASP A 3 -8.20 22.02 28.89
C ASP A 3 -6.95 21.33 28.27
N GLY A 4 -6.92 21.20 26.93
CA GLY A 4 -5.80 20.59 26.20
C GLY A 4 -5.67 19.07 26.39
N LYS A 5 -6.71 18.41 26.91
CA LYS A 5 -6.74 16.96 27.12
C LYS A 5 -7.95 16.32 26.44
N PHE A 6 -7.78 15.03 26.14
CA PHE A 6 -8.89 14.14 25.83
C PHE A 6 -9.79 13.97 27.05
N THR A 7 -11.09 13.90 26.80
CA THR A 7 -12.10 13.77 27.87
C THR A 7 -12.31 12.29 28.20
N PRO A 8 -12.84 11.95 29.39
CA PRO A 8 -13.19 10.58 29.73
C PRO A 8 -14.17 9.93 28.75
N GLU A 9 -15.07 10.72 28.17
CA GLU A 9 -16.04 10.25 27.16
C GLU A 9 -15.32 9.85 25.87
N PHE A 10 -14.36 10.65 25.41
CA PHE A 10 -13.53 10.29 24.25
C PHE A 10 -12.66 9.07 24.54
N ASP A 11 -12.11 8.96 25.75
CA ASP A 11 -11.33 7.79 26.15
C ASP A 11 -12.17 6.49 26.12
N ALA A 12 -13.43 6.57 26.55
CA ALA A 12 -14.36 5.45 26.49
C ALA A 12 -14.72 5.09 25.03
N PHE A 13 -14.95 6.09 24.19
CA PHE A 13 -15.24 5.90 22.76
C PHE A 13 -14.07 5.22 22.03
N VAL A 14 -12.83 5.66 22.24
CA VAL A 14 -11.65 5.00 21.66
C VAL A 14 -11.55 3.56 22.15
N LYS A 15 -11.76 3.31 23.45
CA LYS A 15 -11.73 1.95 23.99
C LYS A 15 -12.79 1.04 23.36
N GLU A 16 -14.01 1.55 23.17
CA GLU A 16 -15.08 0.82 22.48
C GLU A 16 -14.67 0.39 21.06
N LYS A 17 -14.05 1.30 20.29
CA LYS A 17 -13.57 1.01 18.94
C LYS A 17 -12.43 0.00 18.93
N LEU A 18 -11.49 0.09 19.87
CA LEU A 18 -10.42 -0.91 20.04
C LEU A 18 -11.00 -2.28 20.38
N ASP A 19 -11.95 -2.35 21.30
CA ASP A 19 -12.60 -3.60 21.73
C ASP A 19 -13.39 -4.23 20.57
N LYS A 20 -14.17 -3.44 19.83
CA LYS A 20 -15.00 -3.89 18.69
C LYS A 20 -14.16 -4.45 17.54
N TRP A 21 -13.07 -3.75 17.19
CA TRP A 21 -12.21 -4.11 16.06
C TRP A 21 -10.97 -4.89 16.48
N HIS A 22 -10.93 -5.37 17.72
CA HIS A 22 -9.86 -6.17 18.31
C HIS A 22 -8.45 -5.58 18.17
N VAL A 23 -8.32 -4.24 18.17
CA VAL A 23 -7.05 -3.54 18.00
C VAL A 23 -6.27 -3.54 19.31
N PRO A 24 -5.06 -4.17 19.38
CA PRO A 24 -4.30 -4.25 20.63
C PRO A 24 -3.92 -2.89 21.21
N GLY A 25 -3.49 -1.97 20.35
CA GLY A 25 -3.03 -0.65 20.75
C GLY A 25 -3.15 0.40 19.64
N MET A 26 -3.34 1.64 20.06
CA MET A 26 -3.48 2.79 19.18
C MET A 26 -2.87 4.04 19.81
N SER A 27 -2.19 4.86 19.01
CA SER A 27 -1.74 6.21 19.41
C SER A 27 -2.50 7.25 18.59
N ILE A 28 -2.98 8.31 19.23
CA ILE A 28 -3.78 9.37 18.59
C ILE A 28 -3.23 10.73 19.00
N ALA A 29 -3.10 11.64 18.03
CA ALA A 29 -2.91 13.07 18.26
C ALA A 29 -4.00 13.88 17.55
N VAL A 30 -4.54 14.88 18.22
CA VAL A 30 -5.49 15.87 17.67
C VAL A 30 -4.87 17.26 17.77
N ILE A 31 -4.99 18.02 16.70
CA ILE A 31 -4.47 19.37 16.52
C ILE A 31 -5.65 20.34 16.47
N GLN A 32 -5.60 21.42 17.24
CA GLN A 32 -6.53 22.53 17.14
C GLN A 32 -5.74 23.86 17.20
N GLY A 33 -5.66 24.56 16.07
CA GLY A 33 -4.82 25.74 15.95
C GLY A 33 -3.36 25.39 16.21
N ASP A 34 -2.83 25.85 17.34
CA ASP A 34 -1.46 25.55 17.76
C ASP A 34 -1.32 24.42 18.78
N ASP A 35 -2.42 24.03 19.40
CA ASP A 35 -2.45 23.04 20.46
C ASP A 35 -2.44 21.63 19.88
N VAL A 36 -1.71 20.72 20.54
CA VAL A 36 -1.66 19.30 20.23
C VAL A 36 -1.98 18.52 21.50
N CYS A 37 -3.00 17.67 21.44
CA CYS A 37 -3.31 16.70 22.48
C CYS A 37 -3.04 15.31 21.92
N ALA A 38 -2.26 14.49 22.63
CA ALA A 38 -1.94 13.14 22.19
C ALA A 38 -2.02 12.14 23.34
N LYS A 39 -2.42 10.90 23.02
CA LYS A 39 -2.53 9.80 23.99
C LYS A 39 -2.39 8.44 23.29
N GLY A 40 -1.77 7.51 24.00
CA GLY A 40 -1.77 6.09 23.65
C GLY A 40 -2.85 5.31 24.40
N TYR A 41 -3.41 4.30 23.73
CA TYR A 41 -4.46 3.42 24.19
C TYR A 41 -4.03 1.97 23.94
N GLY A 42 -4.37 1.06 24.87
CA GLY A 42 -4.01 -0.35 24.75
C GLY A 42 -2.50 -0.60 24.83
N PHE A 43 -2.02 -1.60 24.09
CA PHE A 43 -0.68 -2.15 24.22
C PHE A 43 0.14 -2.02 22.93
N ALA A 44 1.33 -1.44 23.05
CA ALA A 44 2.34 -1.46 21.99
C ALA A 44 2.88 -2.87 21.81
N ARG A 45 3.02 -3.60 22.92
CA ARG A 45 3.35 -5.03 22.98
C ARG A 45 2.47 -5.72 24.01
N LEU A 46 1.77 -6.76 23.59
CA LEU A 46 0.99 -7.59 24.49
C LEU A 46 1.91 -8.38 25.43
N PRO A 47 1.49 -8.62 26.69
CA PRO A 47 0.21 -8.21 27.26
C PRO A 47 0.26 -6.91 28.08
N ASP A 48 1.43 -6.30 28.31
CA ASP A 48 1.59 -5.31 29.40
C ASP A 48 2.38 -4.05 29.04
N GLU A 49 2.90 -3.92 27.82
CA GLU A 49 3.60 -2.70 27.40
C GLU A 49 2.64 -1.70 26.77
N PRO A 50 2.35 -0.55 27.42
CA PRO A 50 1.32 0.38 26.95
C PRO A 50 1.78 1.17 25.73
N VAL A 51 0.83 1.50 24.84
CA VAL A 51 1.07 2.52 23.81
C VAL A 51 1.25 3.89 24.46
N ARG A 52 2.17 4.68 23.91
CA ARG A 52 2.42 6.07 24.28
C ARG A 52 2.34 6.97 23.03
N PRO A 53 2.17 8.30 23.20
CA PRO A 53 2.28 9.24 22.08
C PRO A 53 3.59 9.11 21.28
N GLU A 54 4.67 8.72 21.95
CA GLU A 54 6.02 8.57 21.38
C GLU A 54 6.28 7.19 20.76
N THR A 55 5.40 6.21 20.98
CA THR A 55 5.53 4.86 20.41
C THR A 55 5.63 4.94 18.90
N LEU A 56 6.62 4.25 18.34
CA LEU A 56 6.85 4.20 16.89
C LEU A 56 5.96 3.15 16.25
N PHE A 57 5.45 3.45 15.07
CA PHE A 57 4.67 2.57 14.21
C PHE A 57 5.22 2.65 12.78
N ASN A 58 4.91 1.65 11.95
CA ASN A 58 5.05 1.81 10.51
C ASN A 58 3.91 2.72 10.01
N CYS A 59 4.26 3.77 9.26
CA CYS A 59 3.32 4.76 8.75
C CYS A 59 2.83 4.46 7.33
N ALA A 60 3.18 3.29 6.79
CA ALA A 60 2.66 2.75 5.53
C ALA A 60 2.56 3.83 4.42
N SER A 61 1.41 3.89 3.76
CA SER A 61 1.16 4.80 2.64
C SER A 61 1.12 6.28 2.99
N MET A 62 1.09 6.68 4.27
CA MET A 62 1.28 8.08 4.65
C MET A 62 2.69 8.58 4.29
N THR A 63 3.63 7.69 3.96
CA THR A 63 4.92 8.05 3.38
C THR A 63 4.79 8.79 2.04
N LYS A 64 3.75 8.52 1.26
CA LYS A 64 3.53 9.14 -0.06
C LYS A 64 3.48 10.67 0.01
N ALA A 65 2.89 11.20 1.08
CA ALA A 65 2.87 12.64 1.34
C ALA A 65 4.27 13.22 1.53
N PHE A 66 5.20 12.49 2.14
CA PHE A 66 6.60 12.92 2.25
C PHE A 66 7.32 12.85 0.89
N THR A 67 7.06 11.83 0.09
CA THR A 67 7.63 11.74 -1.28
C THR A 67 7.17 12.88 -2.17
N ALA A 68 5.88 13.22 -2.13
CA ALA A 68 5.34 14.38 -2.82
C ALA A 68 5.95 15.69 -2.29
N THR A 69 6.07 15.82 -0.97
CA THR A 69 6.71 16.99 -0.33
C THR A 69 8.18 17.13 -0.75
N ALA A 70 8.95 16.04 -0.75
CA ALA A 70 10.34 16.03 -1.19
C ALA A 70 10.49 16.46 -2.64
N THR A 71 9.56 16.00 -3.49
CA THR A 71 9.48 16.43 -4.90
C THR A 71 9.19 17.92 -5.02
N SER A 72 8.27 18.45 -4.20
CA SER A 72 7.96 19.89 -4.13
C SER A 72 9.20 20.73 -3.81
N LEU A 73 10.02 20.27 -2.84
CA LEU A 73 11.26 20.94 -2.49
C LEU A 73 12.30 20.90 -3.63
N LEU A 74 12.34 19.84 -4.43
CA LEU A 74 13.19 19.79 -5.63
C LEU A 74 12.68 20.67 -6.77
N VAL A 75 11.36 20.78 -6.95
CA VAL A 75 10.76 21.70 -7.94
C VAL A 75 11.15 23.15 -7.66
N ASP A 76 11.25 23.50 -6.37
CA ASP A 76 11.69 24.83 -5.93
C ASP A 76 13.23 25.00 -5.92
N ASP A 77 14.00 23.92 -6.11
CA ASP A 77 15.46 23.95 -6.05
C ASP A 77 16.06 24.46 -7.37
N LYS A 78 16.76 25.60 -7.29
CA LYS A 78 17.45 26.22 -8.42
C LYS A 78 18.58 25.37 -9.01
N ASN A 79 19.08 24.37 -8.28
CA ASN A 79 20.08 23.42 -8.78
C ASN A 79 19.46 22.32 -9.65
N HIS A 80 18.13 22.17 -9.65
CA HIS A 80 17.40 21.16 -10.40
C HIS A 80 16.30 21.80 -11.28
N PRO A 81 16.64 22.74 -12.19
CA PRO A 81 15.66 23.53 -12.96
C PRO A 81 14.79 22.71 -13.93
N ASP A 82 15.20 21.47 -14.23
CA ASP A 82 14.47 20.54 -15.07
C ASP A 82 13.40 19.77 -14.29
N VAL A 83 13.42 19.79 -12.96
CA VAL A 83 12.40 19.13 -12.13
C VAL A 83 11.17 20.02 -12.04
N LYS A 84 10.15 19.71 -12.84
CA LYS A 84 8.83 20.36 -12.78
C LYS A 84 7.75 19.29 -12.74
N TRP A 85 6.59 19.60 -12.16
CA TRP A 85 5.46 18.67 -12.05
C TRP A 85 5.08 18.00 -13.38
N ASP A 86 5.13 18.77 -14.48
CA ASP A 86 4.81 18.33 -15.84
C ASP A 86 6.00 17.77 -16.62
N THR A 87 7.18 17.62 -16.00
CA THR A 87 8.34 17.05 -16.67
C THR A 87 8.19 15.54 -16.83
N PRO A 88 8.37 14.99 -18.05
CA PRO A 88 8.38 13.55 -18.26
C PRO A 88 9.45 12.84 -17.43
N MET A 89 9.09 11.74 -16.78
CA MET A 89 10.01 10.95 -15.95
C MET A 89 11.25 10.47 -16.74
N SER A 90 11.07 10.12 -18.01
CA SER A 90 12.16 9.71 -18.91
C SER A 90 13.19 10.81 -19.17
N HIS A 91 12.82 12.09 -19.09
CA HIS A 91 13.79 13.19 -19.20
C HIS A 91 14.69 13.31 -17.96
N LEU A 92 14.21 12.87 -16.80
CA LEU A 92 14.92 13.03 -15.52
C LEU A 92 15.80 11.83 -15.17
N ILE A 93 15.34 10.62 -15.49
CA ILE A 93 16.05 9.37 -15.15
C ILE A 93 16.37 8.47 -16.36
N GLY A 94 16.14 8.95 -17.59
CA GLY A 94 16.61 8.31 -18.82
C GLY A 94 16.21 6.84 -18.95
N ASP A 95 17.16 6.00 -19.36
CA ASP A 95 16.96 4.57 -19.64
C ASP A 95 16.53 3.73 -18.43
N ASP A 96 16.60 4.27 -17.21
CA ASP A 96 16.04 3.61 -16.05
C ASP A 96 14.51 3.58 -16.15
N PHE A 97 13.87 4.66 -16.62
CA PHE A 97 12.43 4.74 -16.78
C PHE A 97 11.97 4.47 -18.23
N VAL A 98 11.47 3.25 -18.43
CA VAL A 98 10.84 2.82 -19.68
C VAL A 98 9.58 2.05 -19.32
N LEU A 99 8.47 2.35 -20.00
CA LEU A 99 7.19 1.65 -19.87
C LEU A 99 6.95 0.74 -21.08
N SER A 100 6.01 -0.18 -20.97
CA SER A 100 5.69 -1.15 -22.05
C SER A 100 5.18 -0.48 -23.34
N ASP A 101 4.72 0.77 -23.28
CA ASP A 101 4.42 1.62 -24.44
C ASP A 101 5.37 2.83 -24.47
N GLY A 102 6.03 3.03 -25.62
CA GLY A 102 6.95 4.15 -25.84
C GLY A 102 6.31 5.53 -25.74
N ARG A 103 5.00 5.66 -26.01
CA ARG A 103 4.26 6.92 -25.83
C ARG A 103 4.16 7.29 -24.35
N TYR A 104 3.84 6.31 -23.50
CA TYR A 104 3.77 6.52 -22.06
C TYR A 104 5.15 6.82 -21.48
N THR A 105 6.19 6.14 -21.99
CA THR A 105 7.58 6.46 -21.63
C THR A 105 7.92 7.93 -21.90
N ALA A 106 7.45 8.49 -23.02
CA ALA A 106 7.71 9.87 -23.41
C ALA A 106 6.82 10.92 -22.72
N GLU A 107 5.64 10.53 -22.23
CA GLU A 107 4.61 11.49 -21.78
C GLU A 107 4.27 11.44 -20.29
N VAL A 108 4.53 10.33 -19.59
CA VAL A 108 4.22 10.20 -18.15
C VAL A 108 5.12 11.14 -17.35
N THR A 109 4.49 12.05 -16.60
CA THR A 109 5.16 13.08 -15.81
C THR A 109 5.31 12.69 -14.34
N ILE A 110 6.07 13.50 -13.59
CA ILE A 110 6.14 13.43 -12.13
C ILE A 110 4.73 13.51 -11.51
N GLU A 111 3.91 14.46 -11.97
CA GLU A 111 2.54 14.65 -11.50
C GLU A 111 1.68 13.41 -11.77
N ASP A 112 1.82 12.78 -12.93
CA ASP A 112 1.05 11.58 -13.29
C ASP A 112 1.36 10.40 -12.36
N MET A 113 2.62 10.26 -11.91
CA MET A 113 3.02 9.25 -10.94
C MET A 113 2.47 9.55 -9.54
N LEU A 114 2.65 10.79 -9.06
CA LEU A 114 2.21 11.20 -7.72
C LEU A 114 0.68 11.27 -7.59
N SER A 115 -0.06 11.29 -8.70
CA SER A 115 -1.53 11.31 -8.71
C SER A 115 -2.19 10.03 -9.23
N HIS A 116 -1.44 8.93 -9.35
CA HIS A 116 -1.97 7.61 -9.70
C HIS A 116 -2.74 7.57 -11.02
N ARG A 117 -2.28 8.33 -12.02
CA ARG A 117 -2.98 8.47 -13.31
C ARG A 117 -2.09 8.17 -14.51
N SER A 118 -0.97 7.47 -14.29
CA SER A 118 0.00 7.09 -15.32
C SER A 118 -0.48 5.95 -16.24
N GLY A 119 -1.54 5.24 -15.85
CA GLY A 119 -2.00 4.03 -16.53
C GLY A 119 -1.29 2.74 -16.09
N LEU A 120 -0.29 2.84 -15.21
CA LEU A 120 0.28 1.69 -14.51
C LEU A 120 -0.74 1.11 -13.53
N PRO A 121 -0.80 -0.22 -13.37
CA PRO A 121 -1.59 -0.85 -12.33
C PRO A 121 -0.84 -0.90 -10.99
N ASP A 122 -1.54 -1.37 -9.96
CA ASP A 122 -0.87 -2.02 -8.85
C ASP A 122 -0.11 -3.25 -9.36
N CYS A 123 1.20 -3.27 -9.10
CA CYS A 123 2.11 -4.30 -9.58
C CYS A 123 3.15 -4.69 -8.53
N ASP A 124 2.80 -4.55 -7.25
CA ASP A 124 3.68 -4.96 -6.15
C ASP A 124 4.05 -6.46 -6.20
N ASP A 125 3.14 -7.32 -6.67
CA ASP A 125 3.40 -8.76 -6.88
C ASP A 125 4.52 -9.04 -7.92
N ALA A 126 4.93 -8.04 -8.71
CA ALA A 126 6.08 -8.14 -9.62
C ALA A 126 7.43 -7.91 -8.92
N CYS A 127 7.42 -7.37 -7.70
CA CYS A 127 8.61 -7.02 -6.93
C CYS A 127 9.09 -8.19 -6.08
N TYR A 128 10.39 -8.49 -6.15
CA TYR A 128 11.06 -9.44 -5.28
C TYR A 128 11.42 -8.75 -3.96
N GLY A 129 10.84 -9.21 -2.86
CA GLY A 129 11.11 -8.67 -1.53
C GLY A 129 12.39 -9.23 -0.93
N ILE A 130 12.66 -8.86 0.32
CA ILE A 130 13.90 -9.23 1.04
C ILE A 130 14.12 -10.73 1.25
N TYR A 131 13.07 -11.55 1.11
CA TYR A 131 13.14 -13.01 1.22
C TYR A 131 13.56 -13.69 -0.08
N ALA A 132 13.58 -12.95 -1.20
CA ALA A 132 14.08 -13.46 -2.46
C ALA A 132 15.59 -13.72 -2.42
N LYS A 133 16.04 -14.65 -3.26
CA LYS A 133 17.47 -14.88 -3.49
C LYS A 133 18.17 -13.63 -4.04
N ASN A 134 17.46 -12.87 -4.87
CA ASN A 134 17.91 -11.60 -5.43
C ASN A 134 16.80 -10.55 -5.21
N PRO A 135 16.75 -9.92 -4.02
CA PRO A 135 15.77 -8.87 -3.74
C PRO A 135 15.92 -7.69 -4.70
N ASP A 136 14.81 -7.07 -5.02
CA ASP A 136 14.81 -5.86 -5.81
C ASP A 136 15.28 -4.64 -5.00
N ASN A 137 15.78 -3.64 -5.72
CA ASN A 137 15.97 -2.29 -5.20
C ASN A 137 15.19 -1.30 -6.06
N THR A 138 15.13 -0.03 -5.64
CA THR A 138 14.44 1.05 -6.36
C THR A 138 14.74 1.05 -7.86
N LYS A 139 16.02 0.95 -8.23
CA LYS A 139 16.44 0.93 -9.64
C LYS A 139 15.93 -0.30 -10.41
N SER A 140 16.03 -1.50 -9.84
CA SER A 140 15.59 -2.72 -10.55
C SER A 140 14.07 -2.72 -10.76
N ILE A 141 13.31 -2.24 -9.77
CA ILE A 141 11.85 -2.08 -9.85
C ILE A 141 11.48 -1.12 -10.98
N VAL A 142 12.07 0.08 -11.00
CA VAL A 142 11.82 1.08 -12.03
C VAL A 142 12.10 0.52 -13.42
N ARG A 143 13.16 -0.28 -13.56
CA ARG A 143 13.52 -0.89 -14.85
C ARG A 143 12.57 -2.02 -15.27
N LYS A 144 11.93 -2.73 -14.34
CA LYS A 144 10.95 -3.79 -14.64
C LYS A 144 9.68 -3.25 -15.30
N LEU A 145 9.34 -1.97 -15.08
CA LEU A 145 8.13 -1.35 -15.63
C LEU A 145 8.00 -1.43 -17.16
N ARG A 146 9.11 -1.60 -17.88
CA ARG A 146 9.11 -1.82 -19.34
C ARG A 146 8.39 -3.12 -19.77
N HIS A 147 8.16 -4.01 -18.82
CA HIS A 147 7.51 -5.30 -19.01
C HIS A 147 6.14 -5.38 -18.33
N ILE A 148 5.71 -4.33 -17.63
CA ILE A 148 4.41 -4.29 -16.94
C ILE A 148 3.35 -3.76 -17.91
N PRO A 149 2.23 -4.46 -18.11
CA PRO A 149 1.16 -4.00 -18.99
C PRO A 149 0.47 -2.76 -18.41
N LEU A 150 0.14 -1.81 -19.27
CA LEU A 150 -0.67 -0.65 -18.92
C LEU A 150 -2.16 -1.03 -18.94
N VAL A 151 -2.91 -0.51 -17.97
CA VAL A 151 -4.29 -0.98 -17.70
C VAL A 151 -5.35 0.04 -18.05
N SER A 152 -4.97 1.30 -18.21
CA SER A 152 -5.88 2.36 -18.66
C SER A 152 -5.15 3.33 -19.59
N PRO A 153 -5.90 4.09 -20.40
CA PRO A 153 -5.38 5.27 -21.06
C PRO A 153 -4.73 6.25 -20.05
N LEU A 154 -3.68 6.94 -20.50
CA LEU A 154 -2.97 7.95 -19.71
C LEU A 154 -3.95 9.03 -19.22
N ARG A 155 -3.94 9.31 -17.90
CA ARG A 155 -4.72 10.35 -17.21
C ARG A 155 -6.24 10.15 -17.18
N THR A 156 -6.77 9.03 -17.65
CA THR A 156 -8.23 8.81 -17.69
C THR A 156 -8.79 8.09 -16.46
N THR A 157 -7.95 7.35 -15.75
CA THR A 157 -8.37 6.45 -14.68
C THR A 157 -7.39 6.55 -13.51
N TYR A 158 -7.93 6.54 -12.30
CA TYR A 158 -7.15 6.41 -11.08
C TYR A 158 -6.79 4.93 -10.88
N ASN A 159 -5.49 4.62 -10.94
CA ASN A 159 -4.96 3.30 -10.63
C ASN A 159 -3.92 3.48 -9.53
N TYR A 160 -4.29 3.18 -8.29
CA TYR A 160 -3.36 3.26 -7.18
C TYR A 160 -2.14 2.38 -7.45
N CYS A 161 -0.95 2.99 -7.46
CA CYS A 161 0.29 2.34 -7.86
C CYS A 161 1.42 2.73 -6.90
N ASN A 162 1.79 1.80 -6.02
CA ASN A 162 2.90 1.97 -5.09
C ASN A 162 4.22 2.18 -5.84
N VAL A 163 4.49 1.37 -6.85
CA VAL A 163 5.71 1.48 -7.68
C VAL A 163 5.86 2.86 -8.35
N GLY A 164 4.77 3.57 -8.64
CA GLY A 164 4.82 4.94 -9.15
C GLY A 164 5.56 5.89 -8.19
N TYR A 165 5.42 5.69 -6.88
CA TYR A 165 6.15 6.44 -5.86
C TYR A 165 7.59 5.97 -5.70
N THR A 166 7.86 4.69 -5.89
CA THR A 166 9.23 4.15 -5.96
C THR A 166 10.03 4.76 -7.11
N VAL A 167 9.38 4.99 -8.26
CA VAL A 167 9.96 5.73 -9.39
C VAL A 167 10.35 7.15 -8.99
N VAL A 168 9.50 7.85 -8.23
CA VAL A 168 9.78 9.22 -7.77
C VAL A 168 10.91 9.24 -6.72
N ALA A 169 10.94 8.28 -5.79
CA ALA A 169 12.05 8.14 -4.85
C ALA A 169 13.38 7.88 -5.58
N HIS A 170 13.40 6.95 -6.56
CA HIS A 170 14.58 6.69 -7.39
C HIS A 170 15.04 7.95 -8.16
N MET A 171 14.10 8.74 -8.68
CA MET A 171 14.41 10.03 -9.32
C MET A 171 15.10 10.99 -8.35
N ILE A 172 14.59 11.14 -7.13
CA ILE A 172 15.19 11.99 -6.10
C ILE A 172 16.62 11.53 -5.79
N GLU A 173 16.83 10.23 -5.54
CA GLU A 173 18.15 9.67 -5.26
C GLU A 173 19.11 9.89 -6.44
N ARG A 174 18.63 9.69 -7.66
CA ARG A 174 19.46 9.77 -8.86
C ARG A 174 19.91 11.19 -9.20
N LEU A 175 19.05 12.18 -8.94
CA LEU A 175 19.33 13.60 -9.21
C LEU A 175 20.16 14.24 -8.10
N THR A 176 19.90 13.89 -6.84
CA THR A 176 20.57 14.50 -5.68
C THR A 176 21.87 13.78 -5.30
N GLY A 177 21.98 12.49 -5.63
CA GLY A 177 23.06 11.62 -5.17
C GLY A 177 22.97 11.28 -3.67
N GLN A 178 21.87 11.64 -3.00
CA GLN A 178 21.60 11.34 -1.60
C GLN A 178 20.67 10.12 -1.49
N TRP A 179 20.84 9.31 -0.44
CA TRP A 179 19.86 8.28 -0.12
C TRP A 179 18.53 8.93 0.29
N PHE A 180 17.41 8.37 -0.15
CA PHE A 180 16.11 9.01 -0.03
C PHE A 180 15.73 9.35 1.43
N GLY A 181 16.01 8.43 2.37
CA GLY A 181 15.75 8.66 3.79
C GLY A 181 16.57 9.80 4.41
N ASP A 182 17.80 10.03 3.93
CA ASP A 182 18.61 11.17 4.38
C ASP A 182 18.09 12.48 3.79
N PHE A 183 17.64 12.47 2.52
CA PHE A 183 16.99 13.63 1.91
C PHE A 183 15.72 14.04 2.68
N LEU A 184 14.83 13.08 2.99
CA LEU A 184 13.63 13.34 3.80
C LEU A 184 13.98 13.94 5.16
N ARG A 185 15.01 13.40 5.80
CA ARG A 185 15.45 13.87 7.12
C ARG A 185 15.97 15.30 7.08
N GLU A 186 16.92 15.58 6.19
CA GLU A 186 17.57 16.88 6.07
C GLU A 186 16.57 17.97 5.63
N LYS A 187 15.71 17.64 4.67
CA LYS A 187 14.86 18.64 4.00
C LYS A 187 13.48 18.82 4.63
N ILE A 188 12.98 17.82 5.38
CA ILE A 188 11.62 17.85 5.93
C ILE A 188 11.64 17.62 7.44
N TRP A 189 12.16 16.48 7.90
CA TRP A 189 11.97 16.08 9.30
C TRP A 189 12.75 16.95 10.29
N GLU A 190 14.01 17.25 10.04
CA GLU A 190 14.81 18.13 10.90
C GLU A 190 14.26 19.57 10.96
N PRO A 191 13.93 20.23 9.84
CA PRO A 191 13.29 21.55 9.86
C PRO A 191 11.96 21.60 10.62
N LEU A 192 11.20 20.50 10.61
CA LEU A 192 9.92 20.40 11.31
C LEU A 192 10.04 19.86 12.75
N GLY A 193 11.25 19.50 13.18
CA GLY A 193 11.49 18.95 14.52
C GLY A 193 11.00 17.52 14.73
N MET A 194 10.78 16.76 13.66
CA MET A 194 10.37 15.35 13.67
C MET A 194 11.55 14.43 14.00
N LYS A 195 11.96 14.43 15.27
CA LYS A 195 13.21 13.78 15.74
C LYS A 195 13.13 12.27 15.87
N ASN A 196 11.93 11.71 15.80
CA ASN A 196 11.64 10.29 16.02
C ASN A 196 11.07 9.66 14.74
N THR A 197 11.46 10.20 13.58
CA THR A 197 11.05 9.71 12.27
C THR A 197 12.24 9.10 11.53
N TYR A 198 12.03 7.92 10.96
CA TYR A 198 13.06 7.06 10.38
C TYR A 198 12.60 6.48 9.05
N TYR A 199 13.54 6.15 8.17
CA TYR A 199 13.25 5.62 6.85
C TYR A 199 13.71 4.17 6.72
N GLY A 200 12.78 3.22 6.82
CA GLY A 200 13.05 1.80 6.88
C GLY A 200 13.39 1.33 8.30
N LEU A 201 13.18 0.03 8.52
CA LEU A 201 13.45 -0.63 9.79
C LEU A 201 14.96 -0.66 10.07
N ASP A 202 15.78 -0.77 9.03
CA ASP A 202 17.23 -0.75 9.14
C ASP A 202 17.81 0.60 9.60
N ASP A 203 17.26 1.72 9.15
CA ASP A 203 17.63 3.05 9.64
C ASP A 203 17.20 3.25 11.10
N LEU A 204 15.98 2.82 11.44
CA LEU A 204 15.50 2.84 12.82
C LEU A 204 16.42 2.05 13.75
N ARG A 205 16.78 0.81 13.37
CA ARG A 205 17.74 -0.04 14.12
C ARG A 205 19.06 0.67 14.34
N LYS A 206 19.63 1.31 13.30
CA LYS A 206 20.93 2.00 13.37
C LYS A 206 20.89 3.26 14.24
N ARG A 207 19.81 4.04 14.18
CA ARG A 207 19.74 5.35 14.85
C ARG A 207 19.21 5.27 16.28
N ARG A 208 18.36 4.29 16.60
CA ARG A 208 17.66 4.22 17.89
C ARG A 208 17.46 2.80 18.45
N GLY A 209 17.60 1.77 17.63
CA GLY A 209 17.09 0.44 17.98
C GLY A 209 15.57 0.35 17.80
N THR A 210 14.96 -0.76 18.22
CA THR A 210 13.53 -1.05 18.00
C THR A 210 12.72 -1.12 19.29
N ASP A 211 13.27 -0.72 20.43
CA ASP A 211 12.63 -0.86 21.74
C ASP A 211 11.38 0.02 21.89
N ASP A 212 11.26 1.10 21.13
CA ASP A 212 10.06 1.97 21.13
C ASP A 212 9.08 1.63 19.99
N LEU A 213 9.37 0.62 19.15
CA LEU A 213 8.53 0.20 18.01
C LEU A 213 7.42 -0.76 18.46
N ALA A 214 6.16 -0.40 18.22
CA ALA A 214 5.02 -1.28 18.46
C ALA A 214 5.18 -2.61 17.69
N LYS A 215 4.70 -3.70 18.27
CA LYS A 215 4.64 -5.00 17.59
C LYS A 215 3.42 -5.05 16.67
N SER A 216 3.58 -5.65 15.50
CA SER A 216 2.53 -5.93 14.52
C SER A 216 1.65 -7.09 14.97
N TYR A 217 0.34 -6.95 14.87
CA TYR A 217 -0.62 -8.00 15.19
C TYR A 217 -1.65 -8.24 14.07
N ARG A 218 -2.22 -9.44 14.07
CA ARG A 218 -3.45 -9.77 13.35
C ARG A 218 -4.45 -10.39 14.31
N TRP A 219 -5.74 -10.32 13.97
CA TRP A 219 -6.78 -11.02 14.72
C TRP A 219 -6.98 -12.44 14.16
N ASP A 220 -6.67 -13.46 14.93
CA ASP A 220 -7.01 -14.83 14.59
C ASP A 220 -8.48 -15.09 14.96
N LYS A 221 -9.33 -15.20 13.94
CA LYS A 221 -10.78 -15.41 14.11
C LYS A 221 -11.13 -16.79 14.69
N ILE A 222 -10.26 -17.79 14.55
CA ILE A 222 -10.50 -19.15 15.06
C ILE A 222 -10.16 -19.22 16.54
N GLU A 223 -9.00 -18.67 16.90
CA GLU A 223 -8.49 -18.68 18.26
C GLU A 223 -9.01 -17.51 19.10
N GLU A 224 -9.73 -16.58 18.48
CA GLU A 224 -10.26 -15.35 19.06
C GLU A 224 -9.19 -14.57 19.85
N LYS A 225 -8.01 -14.41 19.24
CA LYS A 225 -6.87 -13.74 19.87
C LYS A 225 -6.04 -12.95 18.87
N ASN A 226 -5.35 -11.94 19.37
CA ASN A 226 -4.32 -11.25 18.61
C ASN A 226 -3.04 -12.09 18.54
N GLU A 227 -2.54 -12.31 17.33
CA GLU A 227 -1.27 -13.00 17.07
C GLU A 227 -0.22 -12.03 16.58
N GLU A 228 0.97 -12.05 17.19
CA GLU A 228 2.12 -11.26 16.73
C GLU A 228 2.56 -11.76 15.35
N MET A 229 2.74 -10.81 14.43
CA MET A 229 3.29 -11.09 13.11
C MET A 229 4.75 -10.62 13.03
N PRO A 230 5.64 -11.41 12.40
CA PRO A 230 6.98 -10.91 12.11
C PRO A 230 6.89 -9.77 11.11
N TRP A 231 7.61 -8.70 11.38
CA TRP A 231 7.75 -7.55 10.49
C TRP A 231 9.21 -7.39 10.06
N CYS A 232 9.42 -7.03 8.79
CA CYS A 232 10.74 -6.87 8.20
C CYS A 232 10.89 -5.57 7.42
N ASP A 233 12.12 -5.26 7.01
CA ASP A 233 12.38 -4.14 6.10
C ASP A 233 11.74 -4.43 4.73
N GLN A 234 11.20 -3.42 4.06
CA GLN A 234 10.70 -3.54 2.68
C GLN A 234 11.32 -2.41 1.82
N PRO A 235 12.65 -2.40 1.62
CA PRO A 235 13.33 -1.35 0.84
C PRO A 235 12.82 -1.24 -0.60
N GLU A 236 12.21 -2.30 -1.14
CA GLU A 236 11.50 -2.30 -2.41
C GLU A 236 10.24 -1.41 -2.42
N GLY A 237 9.64 -1.18 -1.25
CA GLY A 237 8.54 -0.22 -1.03
C GLY A 237 9.01 1.23 -0.84
N SER A 238 10.25 1.55 -1.22
CA SER A 238 10.76 2.92 -1.10
C SER A 238 9.88 3.92 -1.87
N GLY A 239 9.73 5.14 -1.35
CA GLY A 239 8.83 6.18 -1.84
C GLY A 239 7.34 5.98 -1.52
N CYS A 240 6.85 4.74 -1.50
CA CYS A 240 5.43 4.45 -1.28
C CYS A 240 5.10 4.07 0.17
N GLY A 241 6.09 3.60 0.93
CA GLY A 241 6.03 3.20 2.33
C GLY A 241 7.38 3.39 3.04
N GLU A 242 7.61 2.62 4.12
CA GLU A 242 8.86 2.56 4.90
C GLU A 242 9.10 3.65 5.96
N VAL A 243 8.26 4.69 6.10
CA VAL A 243 8.46 5.62 7.21
C VAL A 243 8.00 5.00 8.54
N PHE A 244 8.87 5.07 9.55
CA PHE A 244 8.54 4.76 10.94
C PHE A 244 8.52 6.06 11.75
N SER A 245 7.44 6.32 12.47
CA SER A 245 7.26 7.56 13.21
C SER A 245 6.26 7.41 14.36
N ASN A 246 5.97 8.52 15.04
CA ASN A 246 4.96 8.63 16.08
C ASN A 246 3.99 9.80 15.80
N VAL A 247 2.86 9.81 16.52
CA VAL A 247 1.78 10.77 16.24
C VAL A 247 2.18 12.22 16.50
N LEU A 248 3.17 12.47 17.36
CA LEU A 248 3.66 13.80 17.68
C LEU A 248 4.47 14.40 16.51
N ASP A 249 5.35 13.60 15.91
CA ASP A 249 6.15 13.98 14.75
C ASP A 249 5.24 14.24 13.54
N TYR A 250 4.28 13.36 13.25
CA TYR A 250 3.29 13.61 12.19
C TYR A 250 2.37 14.79 12.49
N ALA A 251 2.08 15.08 13.76
CA ALA A 251 1.33 16.29 14.12
C ALA A 251 2.12 17.57 13.78
N ALA A 252 3.46 17.55 13.89
CA ALA A 252 4.30 18.66 13.43
C ALA A 252 4.21 18.84 11.90
N PHE A 253 4.20 17.74 11.14
CA PHE A 253 3.99 17.77 9.70
C PHE A 253 2.61 18.31 9.30
N LEU A 254 1.53 17.84 9.93
CA LEU A 254 0.18 18.37 9.67
C LEU A 254 0.08 19.86 10.03
N LYS A 255 0.67 20.31 11.14
CA LYS A 255 0.72 21.74 11.47
C LYS A 255 1.40 22.56 10.36
N CYS A 256 2.46 22.04 9.75
CA CYS A 256 3.11 22.67 8.60
C CYS A 256 2.14 22.79 7.40
N MET A 257 1.44 21.71 7.06
CA MET A 257 0.46 21.68 5.96
C MET A 257 -0.73 22.62 6.20
N MET A 258 -1.25 22.66 7.43
CA MET A 258 -2.37 23.53 7.80
C MET A 258 -1.98 25.01 7.77
N LYS A 259 -0.79 25.35 8.29
CA LYS A 259 -0.28 26.72 8.36
C LYS A 259 0.36 27.21 7.06
N LYS A 260 0.55 26.31 6.08
CA LYS A 260 1.30 26.56 4.85
C LYS A 260 2.68 27.15 5.12
N SER A 261 3.41 26.55 6.08
CA SER A 261 4.72 27.05 6.52
C SER A 261 5.89 26.29 5.88
N GLY A 262 7.11 26.79 6.08
CA GLY A 262 8.33 26.10 5.67
C GLY A 262 8.45 24.70 6.28
N PRO A 263 9.21 23.79 5.64
CA PRO A 263 10.16 24.06 4.55
C PRO A 263 9.54 24.20 3.15
N ILE A 264 8.24 23.97 3.00
CA ILE A 264 7.52 23.99 1.73
C ILE A 264 7.16 25.44 1.35
N SER A 265 7.30 25.81 0.09
CA SER A 265 6.88 27.12 -0.42
C SER A 265 5.36 27.26 -0.46
N GLU A 266 4.87 28.50 -0.61
CA GLU A 266 3.43 28.76 -0.77
C GLU A 266 2.83 28.05 -1.99
N GLU A 267 3.56 28.05 -3.11
CA GLU A 267 3.13 27.36 -4.33
C GLU A 267 3.22 25.83 -4.14
N GLY A 268 4.26 25.33 -3.46
CA GLY A 268 4.36 23.92 -3.11
C GLY A 268 3.18 23.43 -2.27
N HIS A 269 2.74 24.19 -1.26
CA HIS A 269 1.55 23.90 -0.48
C HIS A 269 0.27 23.86 -1.33
N LYS A 270 0.17 24.74 -2.33
CA LYS A 270 -0.98 24.77 -3.25
C LYS A 270 -0.99 23.54 -4.16
N GLU A 271 0.15 23.20 -4.77
CA GLU A 271 0.27 22.10 -5.72
C GLU A 271 0.06 20.72 -5.05
N LEU A 272 0.62 20.51 -3.86
CA LEU A 272 0.51 19.22 -3.14
C LEU A 272 -0.93 18.76 -2.91
N VAL A 273 -1.85 19.71 -2.71
CA VAL A 273 -3.25 19.42 -2.35
C VAL A 273 -4.25 19.83 -3.44
N ALA A 274 -3.75 20.23 -4.62
CA ALA A 274 -4.61 20.55 -5.75
C ALA A 274 -5.10 19.24 -6.42
N PRO A 275 -6.42 19.00 -6.49
CA PRO A 275 -6.95 17.75 -7.04
C PRO A 275 -6.51 17.51 -8.49
N ARG A 276 -6.19 16.25 -8.82
CA ARG A 276 -5.71 15.80 -10.13
C ARG A 276 -6.60 14.75 -10.79
N ILE A 277 -7.28 13.93 -9.99
CA ILE A 277 -8.17 12.87 -10.49
C ILE A 277 -9.23 12.49 -9.46
N ILE A 278 -10.35 11.91 -9.90
CA ILE A 278 -11.40 11.31 -9.06
C ILE A 278 -11.03 9.83 -8.86
N THR A 279 -11.05 9.33 -7.62
CA THR A 279 -10.59 7.95 -7.32
C THR A 279 -11.60 6.89 -7.75
N SER A 280 -12.89 7.14 -7.50
CA SER A 280 -14.00 6.21 -7.78
C SER A 280 -15.16 6.93 -8.48
N PRO A 281 -15.03 7.34 -9.75
CA PRO A 281 -16.06 8.10 -10.44
C PRO A 281 -17.36 7.32 -10.70
N GLY A 282 -17.32 5.98 -10.63
CA GLY A 282 -18.47 5.11 -10.83
C GLY A 282 -19.22 4.71 -9.56
N GLU A 283 -18.72 5.10 -8.38
CA GLU A 283 -19.31 4.76 -7.09
C GLU A 283 -20.09 5.95 -6.54
N GLU A 284 -21.28 5.68 -6.00
CA GLU A 284 -22.06 6.70 -5.29
C GLU A 284 -21.28 7.14 -4.04
N PRO A 285 -21.10 8.45 -3.82
CA PRO A 285 -20.46 8.95 -2.61
C PRO A 285 -21.16 8.47 -1.35
N MET A 286 -20.37 8.27 -0.29
CA MET A 286 -20.90 8.01 1.04
C MET A 286 -21.76 9.18 1.53
N PRO A 287 -22.72 8.93 2.45
CA PRO A 287 -23.54 9.99 3.02
C PRO A 287 -22.70 11.17 3.52
N PHE A 288 -23.17 12.38 3.23
CA PHE A 288 -22.51 13.64 3.61
C PHE A 288 -21.15 13.91 2.96
N MET A 289 -20.72 13.03 2.04
CA MET A 289 -19.47 13.16 1.29
C MET A 289 -19.73 13.46 -0.20
N ALA A 290 -18.69 13.97 -0.87
CA ALA A 290 -18.59 14.04 -2.31
C ALA A 290 -17.61 12.97 -2.82
N HIS A 291 -17.52 12.77 -4.13
CA HIS A 291 -16.50 11.86 -4.69
C HIS A 291 -15.11 12.22 -4.17
N ARG A 292 -14.39 11.20 -3.68
CA ARG A 292 -12.99 11.33 -3.27
C ARG A 292 -12.13 11.71 -4.47
N LEU A 293 -11.24 12.67 -4.25
CA LEU A 293 -10.27 13.13 -5.22
C LEU A 293 -8.87 12.79 -4.73
N TYR A 294 -7.93 12.65 -5.65
CA TYR A 294 -6.52 12.47 -5.34
C TYR A 294 -5.70 13.63 -5.90
N ALA A 295 -4.77 14.14 -5.09
CA ALA A 295 -3.80 15.18 -5.43
C ALA A 295 -2.39 14.56 -5.56
N LEU A 296 -1.36 15.15 -4.97
CA LEU A 296 0.00 14.61 -4.99
C LEU A 296 0.33 13.99 -3.63
N GLY A 297 0.04 12.69 -3.48
CA GLY A 297 0.24 11.98 -2.21
C GLY A 297 -0.76 12.35 -1.11
N TRP A 298 -1.88 12.97 -1.50
CA TRP A 298 -2.95 13.39 -0.61
C TRP A 298 -4.31 13.07 -1.21
N GLU A 299 -5.18 12.52 -0.39
CA GLU A 299 -6.61 12.39 -0.65
C GLU A 299 -7.31 13.68 -0.24
N ILE A 300 -8.22 14.13 -1.11
CA ILE A 300 -9.07 15.30 -0.88
C ILE A 300 -10.51 14.80 -0.88
N GLU A 301 -11.20 14.99 0.23
CA GLU A 301 -12.62 14.65 0.34
C GLU A 301 -13.44 15.85 0.80
N ASN A 302 -14.74 15.62 0.89
CA ASN A 302 -15.68 16.50 1.55
C ASN A 302 -16.39 15.71 2.65
N PHE A 303 -16.58 16.30 3.81
CA PHE A 303 -17.45 15.75 4.84
C PHE A 303 -18.27 16.89 5.46
N HIS A 304 -19.60 16.78 5.36
CA HIS A 304 -20.54 17.82 5.79
C HIS A 304 -20.20 19.23 5.26
N GLY A 305 -19.76 19.32 4.00
CA GLY A 305 -19.40 20.59 3.36
C GLY A 305 -17.98 21.08 3.66
N GLU A 306 -17.26 20.47 4.60
CA GLU A 306 -15.86 20.80 4.86
C GLU A 306 -14.92 20.02 3.95
N ARG A 307 -13.93 20.72 3.39
CA ARG A 307 -12.83 20.08 2.67
C ARG A 307 -11.90 19.42 3.69
N THR A 308 -11.73 18.11 3.56
CA THR A 308 -10.75 17.35 4.30
C THR A 308 -9.56 17.03 3.40
N VAL A 309 -8.37 16.99 3.98
CA VAL A 309 -7.13 16.59 3.30
C VAL A 309 -6.44 15.58 4.17
N GLY A 310 -6.08 14.43 3.60
CA GLY A 310 -5.49 13.36 4.39
C GLY A 310 -4.84 12.29 3.54
N HIS A 311 -4.40 11.25 4.22
CA HIS A 311 -4.05 9.98 3.60
C HIS A 311 -4.12 8.93 4.70
N ASP A 312 -4.55 7.73 4.37
CA ASP A 312 -4.47 6.57 5.24
C ASP A 312 -3.28 5.67 4.87
N GLY A 313 -3.17 4.56 5.56
CA GLY A 313 -2.27 3.50 5.15
C GLY A 313 -2.55 2.24 5.93
N ALA A 314 -2.24 1.13 5.27
CA ALA A 314 -2.21 -0.19 5.85
C ALA A 314 -0.96 -0.90 5.33
N VAL A 315 -0.38 -1.70 6.20
CA VAL A 315 0.70 -2.63 5.90
C VAL A 315 0.60 -3.76 6.91
N THR A 316 1.25 -4.91 6.67
CA THR A 316 1.11 -6.07 7.56
C THR A 316 1.32 -5.71 9.04
N GLY A 317 0.23 -5.77 9.81
CA GLY A 317 0.17 -5.56 11.24
C GLY A 317 0.09 -4.11 11.70
N PHE A 318 -0.06 -3.15 10.79
CA PHE A 318 -0.19 -1.73 11.12
C PHE A 318 -1.21 -1.01 10.25
N ALA A 319 -1.90 -0.05 10.84
CA ALA A 319 -2.76 0.88 10.13
C ALA A 319 -2.51 2.30 10.61
N CYS A 320 -2.76 3.26 9.73
CA CYS A 320 -2.52 4.66 10.04
C CYS A 320 -3.49 5.58 9.29
N LYS A 321 -3.74 6.76 9.86
CA LYS A 321 -4.43 7.84 9.19
C LYS A 321 -3.90 9.19 9.63
N MET A 322 -3.80 10.12 8.68
CA MET A 322 -3.72 11.54 8.96
C MET A 322 -4.82 12.28 8.20
N LEU A 323 -5.39 13.30 8.84
CA LEU A 323 -6.46 14.11 8.29
C LEU A 323 -6.34 15.53 8.83
N TYR A 324 -6.63 16.54 8.02
CA TYR A 324 -6.83 17.89 8.49
C TYR A 324 -7.93 18.62 7.72
N ILE A 325 -8.55 19.57 8.41
CA ILE A 325 -9.60 20.44 7.88
C ILE A 325 -9.06 21.87 7.91
N PRO A 326 -8.56 22.40 6.77
CA PRO A 326 -7.86 23.69 6.74
C PRO A 326 -8.70 24.84 7.32
N ARG A 327 -10.00 24.90 6.98
CA ARG A 327 -10.88 25.99 7.42
C ARG A 327 -11.06 26.04 8.93
N LEU A 328 -11.04 24.87 9.58
CA LEU A 328 -11.26 24.73 11.01
C LEU A 328 -9.97 24.79 11.83
N ASN A 329 -8.80 24.85 11.16
CA ASN A 329 -7.50 24.66 11.79
C ASN A 329 -7.50 23.42 12.72
N TRP A 330 -8.10 22.33 12.24
CA TRP A 330 -8.20 21.07 12.98
C TRP A 330 -7.49 19.96 12.21
N GLY A 331 -6.88 19.01 12.92
CA GLY A 331 -6.33 17.81 12.32
C GLY A 331 -6.19 16.65 13.30
N MET A 332 -5.97 15.46 12.77
CA MET A 332 -5.79 14.23 13.53
C MET A 332 -4.72 13.34 12.87
N VAL A 333 -3.94 12.67 13.71
CA VAL A 333 -3.06 11.56 13.33
C VAL A 333 -3.38 10.39 14.23
N ALA A 334 -3.52 9.19 13.67
CA ALA A 334 -3.70 7.96 14.43
C ALA A 334 -2.88 6.81 13.84
N PHE A 335 -2.32 5.98 14.72
CA PHE A 335 -1.57 4.76 14.38
C PHE A 335 -2.08 3.60 15.22
N GLY A 336 -2.37 2.46 14.57
CA GLY A 336 -2.78 1.22 15.22
C GLY A 336 -1.85 0.07 14.83
N ASN A 337 -1.67 -0.88 15.75
CA ASN A 337 -0.78 -2.04 15.55
C ASN A 337 -1.55 -3.34 15.25
N LYS A 338 -2.52 -3.27 14.34
CA LYS A 338 -3.24 -4.43 13.81
C LYS A 338 -3.44 -4.27 12.31
N ASP A 339 -3.40 -5.38 11.55
CA ASP A 339 -4.02 -5.43 10.22
C ASP A 339 -5.42 -4.81 10.27
N PHE A 340 -5.75 -3.97 9.30
CA PHE A 340 -7.06 -3.30 9.21
C PHE A 340 -7.48 -2.59 10.50
N ALA A 341 -6.55 -2.01 11.27
CA ALA A 341 -6.92 -1.07 12.34
C ALA A 341 -7.54 0.24 11.79
N ASN A 342 -7.56 0.43 10.46
CA ASN A 342 -8.26 1.52 9.78
C ASN A 342 -9.72 1.62 10.17
N ASP A 343 -10.45 0.50 10.33
CA ASP A 343 -11.87 0.51 10.69
C ASP A 343 -12.12 1.25 12.02
N ALA A 344 -11.31 0.96 13.04
CA ALA A 344 -11.35 1.68 14.31
C ALA A 344 -10.92 3.14 14.15
N ILE A 345 -9.85 3.40 13.38
CA ILE A 345 -9.31 4.75 13.18
C ILE A 345 -10.34 5.65 12.47
N ASP A 346 -11.03 5.16 11.44
CA ASP A 346 -12.02 5.92 10.68
C ASP A 346 -13.26 6.21 11.52
N GLY A 347 -13.77 5.22 12.27
CA GLY A 347 -14.84 5.45 13.23
C GLY A 347 -14.49 6.52 14.27
N ILE A 348 -13.24 6.55 14.75
CA ILE A 348 -12.75 7.60 15.66
C ILE A 348 -12.61 8.95 14.95
N ALA A 349 -12.01 8.96 13.75
CA ALA A 349 -11.75 10.17 12.97
C ALA A 349 -13.04 10.91 12.68
N TRP A 350 -14.02 10.22 12.10
CA TRP A 350 -15.27 10.82 11.68
C TRP A 350 -16.19 11.12 12.86
N GLY A 351 -16.18 10.30 13.91
CA GLY A 351 -16.86 10.65 15.17
C GLY A 351 -16.34 11.94 15.81
N LEU A 352 -15.03 12.18 15.78
CA LEU A 352 -14.44 13.45 16.22
C LEU A 352 -14.82 14.64 15.33
N VAL A 353 -14.92 14.42 14.02
CA VAL A 353 -15.34 15.47 13.09
C VAL A 353 -16.83 15.78 13.26
N ASP A 354 -17.68 14.78 13.50
CA ASP A 354 -19.09 14.95 13.85
C ASP A 354 -19.24 15.77 15.13
N ASP A 355 -18.46 15.46 16.17
CA ASP A 355 -18.41 16.24 17.40
C ASP A 355 -17.98 17.69 17.15
N LEU A 356 -16.94 17.89 16.34
CA LEU A 356 -16.43 19.22 15.97
C LEU A 356 -17.49 20.05 15.22
N MET A 357 -18.32 19.40 14.42
CA MET A 357 -19.39 20.01 13.63
C MET A 357 -20.72 20.13 14.40
N GLY A 358 -20.81 19.51 15.58
CA GLY A 358 -22.04 19.50 16.39
C GLY A 358 -23.15 18.66 15.78
N ILE A 359 -22.82 17.60 15.05
CA ILE A 359 -23.80 16.67 14.45
C ILE A 359 -24.44 15.85 15.58
N PRO A 360 -25.79 15.88 15.74
CA PRO A 360 -26.48 15.06 16.74
C PRO A 360 -26.26 13.57 16.50
N GLU A 361 -26.14 12.79 17.57
CA GLU A 361 -25.85 11.34 17.52
C GLU A 361 -26.82 10.58 16.61
N GLU A 362 -28.11 10.92 16.65
CA GLU A 362 -29.15 10.29 15.84
C GLU A 362 -29.08 10.60 14.33
N GLN A 363 -28.21 11.54 13.93
CA GLN A 363 -27.97 11.93 12.54
C GLN A 363 -26.61 11.45 12.01
N ARG A 364 -25.78 10.86 12.88
CA ARG A 364 -24.44 10.39 12.50
C ARG A 364 -24.52 9.14 11.65
N PHE A 365 -23.59 9.02 10.73
CA PHE A 365 -23.41 7.80 9.95
C PHE A 365 -22.75 6.72 10.81
N ASP A 366 -23.27 5.49 10.77
CA ASP A 366 -22.67 4.36 11.48
C ASP A 366 -21.50 3.79 10.68
N TRP A 367 -20.31 4.34 10.94
CA TRP A 367 -19.06 3.91 10.34
C TRP A 367 -18.72 2.45 10.62
N ASP A 368 -19.16 1.90 11.75
CA ASP A 368 -18.83 0.51 12.04
C ASP A 368 -19.75 -0.46 11.31
N GLU A 369 -21.05 -0.14 11.23
CA GLU A 369 -22.00 -0.93 10.43
C GLU A 369 -21.57 -0.95 8.96
N ASP A 370 -21.10 0.19 8.44
CA ASP A 370 -20.57 0.27 7.09
C ASP A 370 -19.31 -0.57 6.88
N ALA A 371 -18.33 -0.46 7.78
CA ALA A 371 -17.13 -1.28 7.74
C ALA A 371 -17.47 -2.78 7.81
N GLN A 372 -18.40 -3.18 8.69
CA GLN A 372 -18.87 -4.57 8.77
C GLN A 372 -19.54 -5.01 7.45
N ARG A 373 -20.36 -4.16 6.84
CA ARG A 373 -20.98 -4.43 5.54
C ARG A 373 -19.95 -4.60 4.42
N ILE A 374 -18.84 -3.87 4.46
CA ILE A 374 -17.73 -4.05 3.51
C ILE A 374 -17.06 -5.40 3.74
N TRP A 375 -16.76 -5.76 5.00
CA TRP A 375 -16.21 -7.07 5.37
C TRP A 375 -17.11 -8.24 4.98
N ASP A 376 -18.42 -8.11 5.14
CA ASP A 376 -19.40 -9.13 4.74
C ASP A 376 -19.45 -9.34 3.22
N LYS A 377 -19.04 -8.35 2.42
CA LYS A 377 -18.86 -8.49 0.97
C LYS A 377 -17.49 -9.03 0.57
N TYR A 378 -16.50 -8.93 1.46
CA TYR A 378 -15.12 -9.32 1.23
C TYR A 378 -14.89 -10.83 1.41
N GLU A 379 -15.90 -11.64 1.10
CA GLU A 379 -15.75 -13.10 1.07
C GLU A 379 -15.04 -13.52 -0.23
N PRO A 380 -14.03 -14.40 -0.16
CA PRO A 380 -13.41 -14.95 -1.36
C PRO A 380 -14.46 -15.55 -2.29
N LYS A 381 -14.44 -15.16 -3.58
CA LYS A 381 -15.38 -15.64 -4.60
C LYS A 381 -15.36 -17.18 -4.64
N THR A 382 -16.54 -17.81 -4.66
CA THR A 382 -16.64 -19.27 -4.79
C THR A 382 -16.22 -19.75 -6.18
N ARG A 383 -15.96 -21.06 -6.31
CA ARG A 383 -15.67 -21.70 -7.60
C ARG A 383 -16.75 -21.44 -8.64
N GLU A 384 -18.03 -21.47 -8.26
CA GLU A 384 -19.16 -21.23 -9.15
C GLU A 384 -19.25 -19.76 -9.57
N GLN A 385 -18.89 -18.82 -8.69
CA GLN A 385 -18.85 -17.39 -9.03
C GLN A 385 -17.73 -17.08 -10.03
N LEU A 386 -16.54 -17.68 -9.86
CA LEU A 386 -15.43 -17.51 -10.80
C LEU A 386 -15.66 -18.28 -12.12
N PHE A 387 -16.31 -19.43 -12.05
CA PHE A 387 -16.55 -20.31 -13.19
C PHE A 387 -18.05 -20.65 -13.33
N PRO A 388 -18.91 -19.69 -13.75
CA PRO A 388 -20.36 -19.87 -13.76
C PRO A 388 -20.88 -20.81 -14.85
N LYS A 389 -20.03 -21.24 -15.79
CA LYS A 389 -20.41 -22.02 -16.98
C LYS A 389 -19.51 -23.26 -17.15
N ILE A 390 -19.28 -24.02 -16.09
CA ILE A 390 -18.54 -25.28 -16.14
C ILE A 390 -19.40 -26.36 -16.84
N PRO A 391 -18.88 -27.10 -17.83
CA PRO A 391 -19.57 -28.26 -18.42
C PRO A 391 -19.84 -29.38 -17.41
N ASP A 392 -20.91 -30.15 -17.61
CA ASP A 392 -21.22 -31.35 -16.81
C ASP A 392 -21.25 -32.61 -17.72
N PRO A 393 -20.30 -33.57 -17.55
CA PRO A 393 -19.19 -33.54 -16.59
C PRO A 393 -18.10 -32.52 -17.00
N PRO A 394 -17.25 -32.06 -16.06
CA PRO A 394 -16.10 -31.21 -16.38
C PRO A 394 -15.19 -31.84 -17.42
N ILE A 395 -14.63 -31.02 -18.31
CA ILE A 395 -13.66 -31.49 -19.30
C ILE A 395 -12.42 -31.99 -18.54
N PRO A 396 -11.90 -33.20 -18.81
CA PRO A 396 -10.68 -33.68 -18.16
C PRO A 396 -9.46 -32.81 -18.49
N LEU A 397 -8.43 -32.88 -17.65
CA LEU A 397 -7.13 -32.29 -17.95
C LEU A 397 -6.57 -32.83 -19.26
N SER A 398 -5.99 -31.95 -20.06
CA SER A 398 -5.37 -32.30 -21.34
C SER A 398 -4.09 -33.13 -21.18
N ARG A 399 -3.45 -33.10 -20.00
CA ARG A 399 -2.23 -33.85 -19.64
C ARG A 399 -2.32 -34.43 -18.22
N PRO A 400 -1.45 -35.39 -17.85
CA PRO A 400 -1.25 -35.75 -16.45
C PRO A 400 -0.88 -34.53 -15.60
N LEU A 401 -1.43 -34.42 -14.38
CA LEU A 401 -1.24 -33.25 -13.50
C LEU A 401 0.24 -32.91 -13.26
N SER A 402 1.11 -33.92 -13.18
CA SER A 402 2.56 -33.74 -13.03
C SER A 402 3.23 -32.98 -14.16
N GLU A 403 2.67 -32.99 -15.38
CA GLU A 403 3.25 -32.29 -16.53
C GLU A 403 3.05 -30.77 -16.49
N TYR A 404 2.13 -30.28 -15.65
CA TYR A 404 1.89 -28.85 -15.42
C TYR A 404 2.87 -28.25 -14.41
N ALA A 405 3.57 -29.07 -13.62
CA ALA A 405 4.64 -28.60 -12.74
C ALA A 405 5.85 -28.12 -13.56
N GLY A 406 6.51 -27.07 -13.09
CA GLY A 406 7.66 -26.47 -13.75
C GLY A 406 7.90 -25.01 -13.37
N VAL A 407 8.96 -24.44 -13.93
CA VAL A 407 9.28 -23.01 -13.80
C VAL A 407 8.67 -22.28 -14.99
N TYR A 408 7.96 -21.20 -14.72
CA TYR A 408 7.36 -20.33 -15.74
C TYR A 408 7.88 -18.90 -15.54
N ASN A 409 8.37 -18.25 -16.58
CA ASN A 409 9.03 -16.97 -16.52
C ASN A 409 8.19 -15.86 -17.17
N HIS A 410 8.17 -14.68 -16.55
CA HIS A 410 7.71 -13.43 -17.17
C HIS A 410 8.77 -12.34 -16.93
N PRO A 411 9.16 -11.53 -17.93
CA PRO A 411 10.24 -10.56 -17.79
C PRO A 411 9.95 -9.44 -16.77
N GLY A 412 8.67 -9.15 -16.50
CA GLY A 412 8.26 -8.18 -15.49
C GLY A 412 8.00 -8.79 -14.10
N PHE A 413 7.41 -9.98 -14.04
CA PHE A 413 6.95 -10.62 -12.80
C PHE A 413 7.92 -11.70 -12.30
N GLY A 414 9.00 -11.96 -13.04
CA GLY A 414 9.98 -12.99 -12.71
C GLY A 414 9.45 -14.41 -12.87
N ASP A 415 10.04 -15.34 -12.12
CA ASP A 415 9.74 -16.77 -12.18
C ASP A 415 8.59 -17.16 -11.23
N MET A 416 7.62 -17.93 -11.73
CA MET A 416 6.64 -18.65 -10.93
C MET A 416 6.94 -20.15 -11.00
N VAL A 417 7.20 -20.76 -9.85
CA VAL A 417 7.46 -22.20 -9.74
C VAL A 417 6.16 -22.89 -9.37
N VAL A 418 5.61 -23.66 -10.31
CA VAL A 418 4.45 -24.53 -10.06
C VAL A 418 4.96 -25.89 -9.62
N GLU A 419 4.63 -26.30 -8.41
CA GLU A 419 5.03 -27.58 -7.83
C GLU A 419 3.82 -28.50 -7.64
N LEU A 420 4.01 -29.81 -7.83
CA LEU A 420 3.03 -30.82 -7.44
C LEU A 420 3.37 -31.35 -6.05
N LYS A 421 2.55 -31.03 -5.05
CA LYS A 421 2.67 -31.54 -3.67
C LYS A 421 1.34 -32.11 -3.21
N ASP A 422 1.38 -33.29 -2.58
CA ASP A 422 0.20 -33.98 -2.04
C ASP A 422 -0.98 -34.09 -3.01
N GLY A 423 -0.68 -34.25 -4.31
CA GLY A 423 -1.68 -34.39 -5.36
C GLY A 423 -2.33 -33.07 -5.84
N LYS A 424 -1.87 -31.92 -5.37
CA LYS A 424 -2.30 -30.59 -5.82
C LYS A 424 -1.15 -29.77 -6.39
N LEU A 425 -1.46 -28.91 -7.36
CA LEU A 425 -0.49 -27.92 -7.83
C LEU A 425 -0.48 -26.73 -6.88
N GLN A 426 0.69 -26.16 -6.64
CA GLN A 426 0.84 -24.96 -5.82
C GLN A 426 1.94 -24.05 -6.36
N VAL A 427 1.87 -22.76 -6.02
CA VAL A 427 2.91 -21.77 -6.27
C VAL A 427 3.31 -21.15 -4.94
N ASP A 428 4.61 -21.18 -4.65
CA ASP A 428 5.21 -20.43 -3.55
C ASP A 428 5.78 -19.12 -4.10
N ALA A 429 5.12 -18.01 -3.76
CA ALA A 429 5.55 -16.66 -4.08
C ALA A 429 5.86 -15.88 -2.79
N THR A 430 6.41 -16.57 -1.78
CA THR A 430 6.80 -15.94 -0.50
C THR A 430 8.11 -15.17 -0.59
N ASP A 431 8.71 -15.11 -1.78
CA ASP A 431 9.84 -14.27 -2.17
C ASP A 431 9.43 -12.88 -2.69
N ARG A 432 8.13 -12.60 -2.83
CA ARG A 432 7.59 -11.30 -3.26
C ARG A 432 7.47 -10.29 -2.13
N THR A 433 7.26 -9.03 -2.49
CA THR A 433 6.92 -7.95 -1.54
C THR A 433 5.67 -8.31 -0.74
N TRP A 434 4.59 -8.63 -1.44
CA TRP A 434 3.40 -9.25 -0.86
C TRP A 434 3.50 -10.76 -1.01
N ARG A 435 3.79 -11.42 0.10
CA ARG A 435 4.13 -12.84 0.11
C ARG A 435 2.86 -13.67 0.10
N PHE A 436 2.73 -14.60 -0.84
CA PHE A 436 1.56 -15.47 -0.91
C PHE A 436 1.90 -16.89 -1.35
N MET A 437 1.00 -17.80 -1.00
CA MET A 437 0.90 -19.16 -1.53
C MET A 437 -0.36 -19.27 -2.38
N HIS A 438 -0.27 -19.90 -3.54
CA HIS A 438 -1.43 -20.29 -4.34
C HIS A 438 -1.58 -21.81 -4.34
N TYR A 439 -2.79 -22.31 -4.09
CA TYR A 439 -3.16 -23.71 -4.25
C TYR A 439 -4.16 -23.85 -5.39
N LEU A 440 -3.87 -24.75 -6.33
CA LEU A 440 -4.58 -24.85 -7.59
C LEU A 440 -5.41 -26.13 -7.64
N ASP A 441 -6.73 -25.96 -7.76
CA ASP A 441 -7.68 -27.05 -7.91
C ASP A 441 -8.28 -27.08 -9.32
N HIS A 442 -8.18 -28.23 -9.99
CA HIS A 442 -8.68 -28.38 -11.37
C HIS A 442 -10.18 -28.10 -11.46
N VAL A 443 -10.53 -27.24 -12.43
CA VAL A 443 -11.91 -26.85 -12.71
C VAL A 443 -12.49 -27.66 -13.86
N SER A 444 -11.98 -27.43 -15.07
CA SER A 444 -12.38 -28.07 -16.31
C SER A 444 -11.35 -27.71 -17.39
N GLY A 445 -10.96 -28.68 -18.22
CA GLY A 445 -9.93 -28.49 -19.23
C GLY A 445 -8.61 -28.11 -18.58
N ASP A 446 -8.00 -27.00 -19.01
CA ASP A 446 -6.74 -26.51 -18.46
C ASP A 446 -6.93 -25.27 -17.56
N PHE A 447 -8.12 -25.15 -16.94
CA PHE A 447 -8.48 -24.09 -16.00
C PHE A 447 -8.49 -24.61 -14.56
N PHE A 448 -8.01 -23.76 -13.66
CA PHE A 448 -7.83 -24.04 -12.25
C PHE A 448 -8.43 -22.91 -11.40
N PHE A 449 -9.05 -23.30 -10.31
CA PHE A 449 -9.45 -22.42 -9.22
C PHE A 449 -8.24 -22.24 -8.30
N VAL A 450 -7.99 -21.01 -7.87
CA VAL A 450 -6.85 -20.67 -7.02
C VAL A 450 -7.37 -20.29 -5.64
N ASP A 451 -6.90 -20.97 -4.60
CA ASP A 451 -6.93 -20.47 -3.22
C ASP A 451 -5.62 -19.71 -2.95
N ARG A 452 -5.71 -18.40 -2.73
CA ARG A 452 -4.59 -17.54 -2.33
C ARG A 452 -4.55 -17.42 -0.81
N VAL A 453 -3.36 -17.58 -0.24
CA VAL A 453 -3.12 -17.39 1.19
C VAL A 453 -1.92 -16.46 1.36
N GLU A 454 -2.13 -15.32 1.98
CA GLU A 454 -1.06 -14.37 2.27
C GLU A 454 -0.22 -14.80 3.48
N VAL A 455 1.06 -14.40 3.49
CA VAL A 455 2.04 -14.80 4.51
C VAL A 455 2.72 -13.55 5.07
N PRO A 456 2.75 -13.30 6.39
CA PRO A 456 2.25 -14.16 7.48
C PRO A 456 0.79 -13.88 7.88
N SER A 457 0.08 -12.94 7.23
CA SER A 457 -1.27 -12.51 7.63
C SER A 457 -2.30 -13.63 7.58
N LYS A 458 -2.10 -14.66 6.76
CA LYS A 458 -3.02 -15.77 6.46
C LYS A 458 -4.40 -15.29 5.99
N GLU A 459 -4.49 -14.06 5.49
CA GLU A 459 -5.67 -13.60 4.76
C GLU A 459 -5.84 -14.46 3.51
N THR A 460 -7.08 -14.79 3.20
CA THR A 460 -7.42 -15.68 2.10
C THR A 460 -8.12 -14.93 0.98
N GLY A 461 -7.82 -15.34 -0.25
CA GLY A 461 -8.45 -14.83 -1.46
C GLY A 461 -8.65 -15.97 -2.45
N THR A 462 -9.38 -15.71 -3.52
CA THR A 462 -9.58 -16.69 -4.59
C THR A 462 -9.35 -16.06 -5.96
N GLY A 463 -8.94 -16.87 -6.93
CA GLY A 463 -8.63 -16.40 -8.27
C GLY A 463 -8.70 -17.49 -9.31
N LYS A 464 -8.30 -17.16 -10.54
CA LYS A 464 -8.25 -18.09 -11.67
C LYS A 464 -6.80 -18.33 -12.07
N ALA A 465 -6.54 -19.55 -12.51
CA ALA A 465 -5.33 -19.89 -13.23
C ALA A 465 -5.64 -20.73 -14.46
N GLN A 466 -4.78 -20.66 -15.46
CA GLN A 466 -4.94 -21.39 -16.71
C GLN A 466 -3.58 -21.85 -17.25
N PHE A 467 -3.54 -22.98 -17.93
CA PHE A 467 -2.37 -23.41 -18.68
C PHE A 467 -2.64 -23.42 -20.19
N ARG A 468 -1.61 -23.11 -20.98
CA ARG A 468 -1.63 -23.27 -22.44
C ARG A 468 -0.83 -24.50 -22.85
N ILE A 469 -1.38 -25.25 -23.79
CA ILE A 469 -0.77 -26.46 -24.35
C ILE A 469 -0.60 -26.28 -25.86
N ASN A 470 0.58 -26.64 -26.36
CA ASN A 470 0.86 -26.54 -27.79
C ASN A 470 0.32 -27.76 -28.57
N ALA A 471 0.45 -27.73 -29.91
CA ALA A 471 -0.05 -28.79 -30.78
C ALA A 471 0.60 -30.17 -30.54
N ASP A 472 1.82 -30.20 -29.99
CA ASP A 472 2.53 -31.43 -29.63
C ASP A 472 2.11 -31.97 -28.26
N GLY A 473 1.23 -31.25 -27.55
CA GLY A 473 0.71 -31.65 -26.27
C GLY A 473 1.56 -31.26 -25.07
N ARG A 474 2.54 -30.36 -25.23
CA ARG A 474 3.35 -29.87 -24.12
C ARG A 474 2.69 -28.65 -23.48
N VAL A 475 2.67 -28.61 -22.15
CA VAL A 475 2.38 -27.38 -21.40
C VAL A 475 3.47 -26.37 -21.70
N ILE A 476 3.09 -25.18 -22.18
CA ILE A 476 3.99 -24.12 -22.64
C ILE A 476 3.85 -22.80 -21.89
N ALA A 477 2.73 -22.55 -21.23
CA ALA A 477 2.56 -21.33 -20.45
C ALA A 477 1.58 -21.53 -19.30
N PHE A 478 1.72 -20.66 -18.30
CA PHE A 478 0.91 -20.60 -17.09
C PHE A 478 0.40 -19.17 -16.90
N GLY A 479 -0.91 -19.00 -16.78
CA GLY A 479 -1.57 -17.73 -16.63
C GLY A 479 -2.22 -17.63 -15.26
N MET A 480 -2.06 -16.49 -14.59
CA MET A 480 -2.76 -16.18 -13.34
C MET A 480 -3.10 -14.69 -13.22
N ASP A 481 -4.12 -14.40 -12.43
CA ASP A 481 -4.50 -13.04 -12.08
C ASP A 481 -3.54 -12.51 -10.99
N LEU A 482 -2.74 -11.50 -11.35
CA LEU A 482 -1.75 -10.87 -10.46
C LEU A 482 -1.88 -9.34 -10.42
N ILE A 483 -2.86 -8.79 -11.11
CA ILE A 483 -3.11 -7.35 -11.16
C ILE A 483 -4.54 -7.10 -10.72
N ALA A 484 -4.68 -6.40 -9.60
CA ALA A 484 -5.98 -6.01 -9.07
C ALA A 484 -6.76 -5.17 -10.11
N GLY A 485 -8.05 -5.45 -10.25
CA GLY A 485 -8.92 -4.76 -11.21
C GLY A 485 -8.79 -5.23 -12.66
N MET A 486 -7.98 -6.27 -12.93
CA MET A 486 -7.95 -6.97 -14.24
C MET A 486 -8.69 -8.32 -14.23
N GLU A 487 -9.18 -8.76 -13.08
CA GLU A 487 -9.75 -10.10 -12.82
C GLU A 487 -10.99 -10.46 -13.65
N ASP A 488 -11.79 -9.46 -14.03
CA ASP A 488 -13.11 -9.68 -14.64
C ASP A 488 -13.18 -9.28 -16.13
N GLU A 489 -12.17 -8.60 -16.70
CA GLU A 489 -12.22 -8.06 -18.07
C GLU A 489 -10.97 -8.25 -18.95
N LYS A 490 -9.83 -8.75 -18.43
CA LYS A 490 -8.58 -8.87 -19.21
C LYS A 490 -7.91 -10.24 -19.09
N GLU A 491 -7.04 -10.54 -20.05
CA GLU A 491 -6.26 -11.79 -20.03
C GLU A 491 -5.35 -11.87 -18.79
N PRO A 492 -5.14 -13.08 -18.22
CA PRO A 492 -4.23 -13.26 -17.10
C PRO A 492 -2.79 -12.91 -17.49
N ILE A 493 -1.92 -12.73 -16.48
CA ILE A 493 -0.48 -12.58 -16.73
C ILE A 493 0.09 -13.94 -17.13
N TRP A 494 0.56 -14.03 -18.37
CA TRP A 494 1.11 -15.25 -18.94
C TRP A 494 2.61 -15.36 -18.70
N PHE A 495 3.01 -16.43 -18.03
CA PHE A 495 4.38 -16.84 -17.82
C PHE A 495 4.71 -17.97 -18.80
N GLU A 496 5.77 -17.81 -19.57
CA GLU A 496 6.23 -18.82 -20.53
C GLU A 496 7.00 -19.91 -19.79
N ARG A 497 6.79 -21.17 -20.14
CA ARG A 497 7.49 -22.29 -19.49
C ARG A 497 8.97 -22.20 -19.82
N GLY A 498 9.80 -22.07 -18.79
CA GLY A 498 11.26 -22.15 -18.93
C GLY A 498 11.68 -23.57 -19.26
N ASP A 499 12.75 -23.71 -20.04
CA ASP A 499 13.47 -24.98 -20.08
C ASP A 499 13.96 -25.25 -18.65
N LEU A 500 13.71 -26.45 -18.12
CA LEU A 500 14.35 -26.89 -16.88
C LEU A 500 15.85 -26.76 -17.11
N HIS A 501 16.47 -25.71 -16.55
CA HIS A 501 17.91 -25.69 -16.42
C HIS A 501 18.25 -26.82 -15.45
N GLU A 502 18.52 -28.01 -16.01
CA GLU A 502 19.26 -29.05 -15.34
C GLU A 502 20.49 -28.36 -14.75
N GLY A 503 20.54 -28.30 -13.42
CA GLY A 503 21.70 -27.80 -12.72
C GLY A 503 22.91 -28.52 -13.28
N LYS A 504 23.78 -27.78 -13.97
CA LYS A 504 25.13 -28.25 -14.20
C LYS A 504 25.77 -28.31 -12.82
N ASP A 505 25.74 -29.50 -12.24
CA ASP A 505 26.79 -29.95 -11.34
C ASP A 505 28.11 -29.77 -12.10
N GLU A 506 28.78 -28.64 -11.89
CA GLU A 506 30.23 -28.56 -12.07
C GLU A 506 30.89 -29.34 -10.92
N GLY A 507 30.64 -30.65 -10.92
CA GLY A 507 31.43 -31.64 -10.21
C GLY A 507 32.75 -31.78 -10.95
N GLY A 508 33.79 -31.18 -10.39
CA GLY A 508 35.14 -31.23 -10.91
C GLY A 508 35.60 -32.65 -11.23
N SER A 509 36.30 -32.77 -12.36
CA SER A 509 37.08 -33.95 -12.70
C SER A 509 38.45 -33.52 -13.19
N GLY A 510 39.49 -34.11 -12.58
CA GLY A 510 40.86 -34.17 -13.11
C GLY A 510 41.83 -33.16 -12.55
#